data_AF-A0A9Q6PUQ8-F1
#
_entry.id   AF-A0A9Q6PUQ8-F1
#
_cell.length_a   1.000
_cell.length_b   1.000
_cell.length_c   1.000
_cell.angle_alpha   90.00
_cell.angle_beta   90.00
_cell.angle_gamma   90.00
#
_symmetry.space_group_name_H-M   'P 1'
#
loop_
_entity.id
_entity.type
_entity.pdbx_description
1 polymer ?
#
loop_
_entity_poly.entity_id
_entity_poly.type
_entity_poly.pdbx_seq_one_letter_code
_entity_poly.pdbx_strand_id
1 'polypeptide(L)'
;MVYRHLNEKDRFYIEQRLSEGDSLRSIARALGFSPSTISREIKRHTPIDFKGLYCHRLTSPVHKKNELTLSKVKLFDKFQRRQKC
;
A
#
# COMPACT_ATOMS: atom_id res chain seq x y z
N MET A 1 -2.57 7.07 -25.68
CA MET A 1 -1.83 6.21 -24.73
C MET A 1 -2.80 5.71 -23.67
N VAL A 2 -3.00 4.39 -23.56
CA VAL A 2 -3.90 3.81 -22.55
C VAL A 2 -3.14 3.70 -21.23
N TYR A 3 -3.56 4.47 -20.22
CA TYR A 3 -2.97 4.40 -18.90
C TYR A 3 -3.50 3.15 -18.19
N ARG A 4 -2.66 2.12 -18.07
CA ARG A 4 -3.00 0.87 -17.38
C ARG A 4 -2.62 1.01 -15.91
N HIS A 5 -3.61 0.94 -15.03
CA HIS A 5 -3.38 0.89 -13.59
C HIS A 5 -3.03 -0.53 -13.14
N LEU A 6 -2.21 -0.64 -12.10
CA LEU A 6 -1.98 -1.91 -11.40
C LEU A 6 -3.29 -2.36 -10.74
N ASN A 7 -3.74 -3.56 -11.11
CA ASN A 7 -4.92 -4.15 -10.50
C ASN A 7 -4.55 -4.90 -9.21
N GLU A 8 -5.56 -5.34 -8.46
CA GLU A 8 -5.36 -6.09 -7.21
C GLU A 8 -4.49 -7.34 -7.44
N LYS A 9 -4.76 -8.09 -8.51
CA LYS A 9 -3.96 -9.25 -8.92
C LYS A 9 -2.49 -8.91 -9.22
N ASP A 10 -2.24 -7.80 -9.89
CA ASP A 10 -0.87 -7.36 -10.23
C ASP A 10 -0.09 -7.01 -8.96
N ARG A 11 -0.75 -6.37 -8.00
CA ARG A 11 -0.14 -6.02 -6.71
C ARG A 11 0.11 -7.23 -5.83
N PHE A 12 -0.80 -8.20 -5.80
CA PHE A 12 -0.59 -9.49 -5.13
C PHE A 12 0.63 -10.22 -5.73
N TYR A 13 0.76 -10.22 -7.06
CA TYR A 13 1.91 -10.79 -7.74
C TYR A 13 3.22 -10.09 -7.34
N ILE A 14 3.23 -8.76 -7.23
CA ILE A 14 4.40 -8.00 -6.76
C ILE A 14 4.78 -8.42 -5.34
N GLU A 15 3.81 -8.52 -4.42
CA GLU A 15 4.05 -8.96 -3.03
C GLU A 15 4.68 -10.35 -2.97
N GLN A 16 4.10 -11.31 -3.71
CA GLN A 16 4.61 -12.67 -3.76
C GLN A 16 6.05 -12.72 -4.29
N ARG A 17 6.32 -12.07 -5.43
CA ARG A 17 7.66 -12.10 -6.04
C ARG A 17 8.72 -11.37 -5.21
N LEU A 18 8.35 -10.29 -4.53
CA LEU A 18 9.25 -9.64 -3.59
C LEU A 18 9.60 -10.56 -2.40
N SER A 19 8.64 -11.37 -1.93
CA SER A 19 8.91 -12.37 -0.89
C SER A 19 9.83 -13.50 -1.35
N GLU A 20 9.77 -13.86 -2.64
CA GLU A 20 10.66 -14.83 -3.29
C GLU A 20 12.07 -14.25 -3.55
N GLY A 21 12.28 -12.94 -3.38
CA GLY A 21 13.57 -12.27 -3.61
C GLY A 21 13.82 -11.87 -5.07
N ASP A 22 12.78 -11.89 -5.92
CA ASP A 22 12.90 -11.47 -7.31
C ASP A 22 13.23 -9.98 -7.44
N SER A 23 14.02 -9.65 -8.46
CA SER A 23 14.36 -8.25 -8.75
C SER A 23 13.16 -7.45 -9.24
N LEU A 24 13.11 -6.15 -8.93
CA LEU A 24 12.05 -5.26 -9.45
C LEU A 24 11.94 -5.27 -10.98
N ARG A 25 13.07 -5.45 -11.68
CA ARG A 25 13.12 -5.47 -13.14
C ARG A 25 12.52 -6.75 -13.72
N SER A 26 12.73 -7.92 -13.10
CA SER A 26 12.12 -9.17 -13.53
C SER A 26 10.60 -9.15 -13.34
N ILE A 27 10.14 -8.65 -12.19
CA ILE A 27 8.71 -8.47 -11.89
C ILE A 27 8.05 -7.51 -12.89
N ALA A 28 8.70 -6.38 -13.18
CA ALA A 28 8.21 -5.39 -14.14
C ALA A 28 8.05 -5.98 -15.55
N ARG A 29 9.05 -6.74 -16.01
CA ARG A 29 9.02 -7.41 -17.30
C ARG A 29 7.89 -8.46 -17.38
N ALA A 30 7.66 -9.21 -16.30
CA ALA A 30 6.58 -10.20 -16.24
C ALA A 30 5.18 -9.57 -16.34
N LEU A 31 4.96 -8.40 -15.73
CA LEU A 31 3.66 -7.71 -15.76
C LEU A 31 3.49 -6.77 -16.97
N GLY A 32 4.56 -6.50 -17.72
CA GLY A 32 4.57 -5.55 -18.83
C GLY A 32 4.53 -4.08 -18.38
N PHE A 33 5.01 -3.78 -17.18
CA PHE A 33 5.11 -2.41 -16.66
C PHE A 33 6.55 -1.91 -16.67
N SER A 34 6.72 -0.59 -16.57
CA SER A 34 8.04 -0.03 -16.30
C SER A 34 8.46 -0.32 -14.85
N PRO A 35 9.76 -0.57 -14.59
CA PRO A 35 10.26 -0.76 -13.23
C PRO A 35 10.03 0.46 -12.34
N SER A 36 9.92 1.66 -12.93
CA SER A 36 9.59 2.90 -12.23
C SER A 36 8.17 2.92 -11.69
N THR A 37 7.20 2.30 -12.37
CA THR A 37 5.82 2.19 -11.89
C THR A 37 5.75 1.31 -10.64
N ILE A 38 6.39 0.15 -10.68
CA ILE A 38 6.45 -0.78 -9.54
C ILE A 38 7.20 -0.16 -8.36
N SER A 39 8.33 0.50 -8.61
CA SER A 39 9.08 1.19 -7.54
C SER A 39 8.25 2.28 -6.85
N ARG A 40 7.48 3.07 -7.63
CA ARG A 40 6.58 4.09 -7.06
C ARG A 40 5.45 3.46 -6.26
N GLU A 41 4.88 2.36 -6.72
CA GLU A 41 3.84 1.62 -5.99
C GLU A 41 4.37 1.17 -4.63
N ILE A 42 5.51 0.48 -4.63
CA ILE A 42 6.16 -0.02 -3.42
C ILE A 42 6.43 1.15 -2.48
N LYS A 43 7.11 2.20 -2.95
CA LYS A 43 7.47 3.36 -2.12
C LYS A 43 6.27 4.08 -1.51
N ARG A 44 5.13 4.13 -2.20
CA ARG A 44 3.89 4.75 -1.67
C ARG A 44 3.23 3.91 -0.59
N HIS A 45 3.40 2.59 -0.65
CA HIS A 45 2.66 1.63 0.15
C HIS A 45 3.52 0.81 1.11
N THR A 46 4.82 1.12 1.20
CA THR A 46 5.72 0.61 2.25
C THR A 46 5.87 1.69 3.31
N PRO A 47 5.31 1.50 4.51
CA PRO A 47 5.70 2.32 5.65
C PRO A 47 7.19 2.09 5.96
N ILE A 48 7.90 3.18 6.22
CA ILE A 48 9.35 3.19 6.52
C ILE A 48 9.64 2.30 7.74
N ASP A 49 8.67 2.20 8.64
CA ASP A 49 8.74 1.48 9.91
C ASP A 49 8.76 -0.05 9.75
N PHE A 50 8.22 -0.59 8.64
CA PHE A 50 8.12 -2.04 8.40
C PHE A 50 9.31 -2.61 7.61
N LYS A 51 10.51 -2.04 7.78
CA LYS A 51 11.76 -2.57 7.20
C LYS A 51 11.69 -2.77 5.67
N GLY A 52 10.84 -2.01 4.98
CA GLY A 52 10.63 -2.10 3.53
C GLY A 52 9.76 -3.26 3.03
N LEU A 53 9.05 -3.98 3.91
CA LEU A 53 8.11 -5.03 3.48
C LEU A 53 6.87 -4.41 2.81
N TYR A 54 6.71 -4.72 1.52
CA TYR A 54 5.53 -4.34 0.75
C TYR A 54 4.39 -5.30 1.05
N CYS A 55 3.27 -4.79 1.57
CA CYS A 55 2.05 -5.57 1.75
C CYS A 55 0.94 -4.99 0.86
N HIS A 56 0.47 -5.79 -0.09
CA HIS A 56 -0.56 -5.34 -1.03
C HIS A 56 -1.88 -4.99 -0.29
N ARG A 57 -2.17 -5.66 0.83
CA ARG A 57 -3.37 -5.40 1.64
C ARG A 57 -3.47 -3.98 2.20
N LEU A 58 -2.35 -3.27 2.35
CA LEU A 58 -2.32 -1.86 2.76
C LEU A 58 -2.69 -0.90 1.62
N THR A 59 -2.61 -1.38 0.38
CA THR A 59 -2.95 -0.60 -0.83
C THR A 59 -4.45 -0.62 -1.13
N SER A 60 -5.18 -1.60 -0.59
CA SER A 60 -6.58 -1.81 -0.93
C SER A 60 -7.47 -0.72 -0.31
N PRO A 61 -8.59 -0.36 -0.95
CA PRO A 61 -9.50 0.69 -0.46
C PRO A 61 -10.03 0.41 0.95
N VAL A 62 -10.06 -0.87 1.34
CA VAL A 62 -10.50 -1.34 2.66
C VAL A 62 -9.61 -0.79 3.77
N HIS A 63 -8.28 -0.71 3.55
CA HIS A 63 -7.36 -0.15 4.53
C HIS A 63 -7.64 1.35 4.75
N LYS A 64 -7.79 2.12 3.67
CA LYS A 64 -8.10 3.56 3.76
C LYS A 64 -9.40 3.82 4.50
N LYS A 65 -10.44 3.01 4.27
CA LYS A 65 -11.73 3.13 4.98
C LYS A 65 -11.55 2.90 6.49
N ASN A 66 -10.77 1.90 6.88
CA ASN A 66 -10.50 1.58 8.28
C ASN A 66 -9.57 2.60 8.96
N GLU A 67 -8.61 3.20 8.25
CA GLU A 67 -7.79 4.30 8.78
C GLU A 67 -8.62 5.58 9.00
N LEU A 68 -9.54 5.88 8.09
CA LEU A 68 -10.48 6.99 8.23
C LEU A 68 -11.44 6.79 9.41
N THR A 69 -11.90 5.56 9.65
CA THR A 69 -12.75 5.27 10.81
C THR A 69 -11.95 5.36 12.11
N LEU A 70 -10.73 4.80 12.16
CA LEU A 70 -9.83 4.87 13.32
C LEU A 70 -9.43 6.32 13.66
N SER A 71 -9.15 7.16 12.65
CA SER A 71 -8.86 8.57 12.88
C SER A 71 -10.07 9.34 13.40
N LYS A 72 -11.28 9.06 12.90
CA LYS A 72 -12.54 9.61 13.45
C LYS A 72 -12.77 9.20 14.91
N VAL A 73 -12.53 7.93 15.25
CA VAL A 73 -12.67 7.40 16.62
C VAL A 73 -11.67 8.07 17.56
N LYS A 74 -10.39 8.21 17.15
CA LYS A 74 -9.36 8.93 17.94
C LYS A 74 -9.71 10.40 18.17
N LEU A 75 -10.27 11.07 17.15
CA LEU A 75 -10.69 12.46 17.24
C LEU A 75 -11.89 12.64 18.17
N PHE A 76 -12.83 11.69 18.15
CA PHE A 76 -13.99 11.65 19.05
C PHE A 76 -13.57 11.41 20.52
N ASP A 77 -12.69 10.44 20.79
CA ASP A 77 -12.17 10.20 22.15
C ASP A 77 -11.43 11.44 22.70
N LYS A 78 -10.62 12.11 21.86
CA LYS A 78 -9.96 13.37 22.23
C LYS A 78 -10.95 14.50 22.55
N PHE A 79 -12.08 14.56 21.85
CA PHE A 79 -13.13 15.54 22.10
C PHE A 79 -13.87 15.27 23.42
N GLN A 80 -14.19 14.01 23.71
CA GLN A 80 -14.84 13.60 24.97
C GLN A 80 -13.95 13.87 26.19
N ARG A 81 -12.63 13.60 26.08
CA ARG A 81 -11.67 13.91 27.16
C ARG A 81 -11.52 15.40 27.44
N ARG A 82 -11.81 16.26 26.44
CA ARG A 82 -11.72 17.72 26.56
C ARG A 82 -12.92 18.36 27.25
N GLN A 83 -14.08 17.70 27.24
CA GLN A 83 -15.32 18.18 27.90
C GLN A 83 -15.47 17.70 29.35
N LYS A 84 -14.61 16.78 29.81
CA LYS A 84 -14.59 16.29 31.19
C LYS A 84 -13.60 17.02 32.11
N CYS A 85 -13.01 18.12 31.63
CA CYS A 85 -12.25 19.07 32.43
C CYS A 85 -13.10 20.31 32.72
#